data_AF-A0A834YKE4-F1
#
_entry.id   AF-A0A834YKE4-F1
#
_cell.length_a   1.000
_cell.length_b   1.000
_cell.length_c   1.000
_cell.angle_alpha   90.00
_cell.angle_beta   90.00
_cell.angle_gamma   90.00
#
_symmetry.space_group_name_H-M   'P 1'
#
loop_
_entity.id
_entity.type
_entity.pdbx_description
1 polymer ?
#
loop_
_entity_poly.entity_id
_entity_poly.type
_entity_poly.pdbx_seq_one_letter_code
_entity_poly.pdbx_strand_id
1 'polypeptide(L)'
;MSRKKTLYVLGHYSHFLAIYINLYFSSGFSSLLLLQIRVSGIISNSPYILVLDCDMYCNDPTSAKQAMCFHLDPKISPSLAFVQFPQMFYNVSKNDIYDGQARSASTTKWQGMDGLSGPLLSGTGYYLKRLAIYGSPKQEDAFLLQPEKCFGSSNKFISSLRKSYKHNAMENGQSSDALLQEAHLLASCAFETDTQWGQEASYIGFSYNCLLESTFSGYHLHCKGWKSAYCYPSRPSFLGCATIDMKDALVQLVKWSSGLFQVGLSRFSPLTYGMSRMSILQSMCYGYFTLVPLFSIACLLYATVPQLCLLNSIPLYPKVSNPWFVVFSTVYISSLCQHLFEVLSSGGSVRTFWNEQRIWKIKLVTAGLFGCLEIFMKWSGIQKVNFRLTNKAVDKKKLEKYKNDKFDFQGAAVFMIPLSTLVLLNAVCFIGGVRKVTIGGTYDEMFGQLFLSFFILVLSYPIIEGMVK
;
A
#
# COMPACT_ATOMS: atom_id res chain seq x y z
N MET A 1 3.23 19.20 8.65
CA MET A 1 3.72 18.30 9.73
C MET A 1 4.68 17.31 9.08
N SER A 2 5.92 17.26 9.58
CA SER A 2 7.12 16.66 8.97
C SER A 2 6.97 15.15 8.67
N ARG A 3 7.28 14.73 7.43
CA ARG A 3 7.49 13.31 7.08
C ARG A 3 8.85 12.90 7.65
N LYS A 4 8.88 12.18 8.77
CA LYS A 4 10.14 11.65 9.31
C LYS A 4 10.20 10.15 9.05
N LYS A 5 11.26 9.69 8.41
CA LYS A 5 11.66 8.28 8.36
C LYS A 5 13.07 8.15 8.90
N THR A 6 13.33 7.04 9.56
CA THR A 6 14.64 6.75 10.13
C THR A 6 15.29 5.65 9.30
N LEU A 7 16.46 5.96 8.74
CA LEU A 7 17.29 5.00 8.03
C LEU A 7 18.28 4.37 9.01
N TYR A 8 18.29 3.04 9.09
CA TYR A 8 19.31 2.31 9.85
C TYR A 8 20.23 1.58 8.88
N VAL A 9 21.54 1.66 9.13
CA VAL A 9 22.57 1.25 8.18
C VAL A 9 23.43 0.13 8.81
N LEU A 10 23.43 -1.06 8.21
CA LEU A 10 24.02 -2.29 8.79
C LEU A 10 25.47 -2.57 8.32
N GLY A 11 26.47 -2.11 9.06
CA GLY A 11 27.90 -2.38 8.77
C GLY A 11 28.40 -3.77 9.19
N HIS A 12 29.58 -4.16 8.66
CA HIS A 12 30.22 -5.48 8.87
C HIS A 12 30.86 -5.70 10.26
N TYR A 13 30.59 -4.81 11.21
CA TYR A 13 30.96 -4.94 12.61
C TYR A 13 29.68 -4.86 13.43
N SER A 14 29.60 -5.64 14.50
CA SER A 14 28.45 -5.90 15.40
C SER A 14 27.79 -4.68 16.08
N HIS A 15 28.00 -3.47 15.58
CA HIS A 15 27.33 -2.24 16.01
C HIS A 15 26.36 -1.73 14.93
N PHE A 16 25.07 -1.75 15.26
CA PHE A 16 24.03 -1.02 14.51
C PHE A 16 24.36 0.47 14.56
N LEU A 17 24.93 1.05 13.50
CA LEU A 17 25.12 2.49 13.42
C LEU A 17 23.79 3.13 12.95
N ALA A 18 23.04 3.66 13.91
CA ALA A 18 21.87 4.48 13.62
C ALA A 18 22.34 5.89 13.23
N ILE A 19 22.29 6.24 11.94
CA ILE A 19 22.56 7.61 11.51
C ILE A 19 21.23 8.38 11.52
N TYR A 20 21.02 9.16 12.58
CA TYR A 20 19.81 9.98 12.74
C TYR A 20 19.96 11.32 12.01
N ILE A 21 19.59 11.38 10.74
CA ILE A 21 19.58 12.65 9.98
C ILE A 21 18.18 13.28 10.10
N ASN A 22 18.01 14.20 11.07
CA ASN A 22 16.84 15.09 11.16
C ASN A 22 17.06 16.28 10.22
N LEU A 23 16.51 16.26 9.00
CA LEU A 23 16.49 17.42 8.11
C LEU A 23 15.06 17.87 7.82
N TYR A 24 14.81 19.17 7.95
CA TYR A 24 13.56 19.82 7.58
C TYR A 24 13.56 20.08 6.09
N PHE A 25 12.78 19.33 5.31
CA PHE A 25 12.60 19.57 3.89
C PHE A 25 11.14 19.84 3.53
N SER A 26 10.96 20.78 2.60
CA SER A 26 9.71 21.08 1.91
C SER A 26 9.45 20.16 0.69
N SER A 27 10.39 19.25 0.39
CA SER A 27 10.35 18.30 -0.73
C SER A 27 9.83 16.91 -0.29
N GLY A 28 9.38 16.09 -1.26
CA GLY A 28 8.67 14.82 -1.06
C GLY A 28 9.42 13.73 -0.26
N PHE A 29 8.81 12.55 -0.09
CA PHE A 29 9.39 11.48 0.72
C PHE A 29 10.64 10.87 0.05
N SER A 30 10.63 10.73 -1.28
CA SER A 30 11.73 10.19 -2.09
C SER A 30 12.99 11.01 -1.97
N SER A 31 12.88 12.35 -1.94
CA SER A 31 14.05 13.22 -1.85
C SER A 31 14.79 13.06 -0.53
N LEU A 32 14.07 12.85 0.57
CA LEU A 32 14.71 12.62 1.88
C LEU A 32 15.41 11.26 1.92
N LEU A 33 14.78 10.21 1.41
CA LEU A 33 15.36 8.87 1.40
C LEU A 33 16.60 8.80 0.49
N LEU A 34 16.56 9.44 -0.68
CA LEU A 34 17.67 9.47 -1.62
C LEU A 34 18.86 10.26 -1.09
N LEU A 35 18.60 11.39 -0.42
CA LEU A 35 19.59 12.12 0.34
C LEU A 35 20.27 11.23 1.38
N GLN A 36 19.50 10.53 2.21
CA GLN A 36 20.06 9.63 3.23
C GLN A 36 20.88 8.49 2.61
N ILE A 37 20.47 7.97 1.45
CA ILE A 37 21.22 6.95 0.70
C ILE A 37 22.57 7.49 0.21
N ARG A 38 22.61 8.71 -0.35
CA ARG A 38 23.85 9.35 -0.81
C ARG A 38 24.81 9.62 0.33
N VAL A 39 24.34 10.31 1.37
CA VAL A 39 25.14 10.66 2.55
C VAL A 39 25.67 9.41 3.25
N SER A 40 24.82 8.39 3.46
CA SER A 40 25.29 7.13 4.04
C SER A 40 26.31 6.38 3.18
N GLY A 41 26.31 6.61 1.86
CA GLY A 41 27.27 6.02 0.91
C GLY A 41 28.71 6.50 1.09
N ILE A 42 28.94 7.67 1.68
CA ILE A 42 30.29 8.15 2.02
C ILE A 42 30.63 8.00 3.51
N ILE A 43 29.63 7.93 4.40
CA ILE A 43 29.87 7.80 5.84
C ILE A 43 30.15 6.35 6.22
N SER A 44 29.22 5.43 5.94
CA SER A 44 29.31 4.02 6.39
C SER A 44 29.33 3.03 5.23
N ASN A 45 28.80 3.41 4.07
CA ASN A 45 28.71 2.62 2.85
C ASN A 45 28.22 1.17 3.05
N SER A 46 27.27 0.96 3.97
CA SER A 46 26.75 -0.39 4.23
C SER A 46 26.07 -0.99 3.00
N PRO A 47 26.28 -2.28 2.70
CA PRO A 47 25.60 -2.98 1.62
C PRO A 47 24.09 -3.16 1.84
N TYR A 48 23.61 -3.07 3.09
CA TYR A 48 22.21 -3.28 3.46
C TYR A 48 21.64 -2.12 4.27
N ILE A 49 20.39 -1.78 3.98
CA ILE A 49 19.71 -0.60 4.50
C ILE A 49 18.34 -1.01 5.07
N LEU A 50 18.08 -0.71 6.33
CA LEU A 50 16.77 -0.87 6.94
C LEU A 50 15.98 0.43 6.80
N VAL A 51 14.79 0.33 6.21
CA VAL A 51 13.87 1.46 6.07
C VAL A 51 12.70 1.32 7.04
N LEU A 52 12.55 2.31 7.91
CA LEU A 52 11.47 2.39 8.90
C LEU A 52 10.81 3.77 8.93
N ASP A 53 9.49 3.76 9.03
CA ASP A 53 8.68 4.96 9.30
C ASP A 53 8.85 5.38 10.78
N CYS A 54 8.68 6.67 11.08
CA CYS A 54 8.86 7.18 12.45
C CYS A 54 7.83 6.67 13.47
N ASP A 55 6.71 6.13 13.00
CA ASP A 55 5.67 5.52 13.81
C ASP A 55 5.81 3.99 13.93
N MET A 56 6.92 3.44 13.42
CA MET A 56 7.27 2.03 13.50
C MET A 56 8.56 1.85 14.32
N TYR A 57 8.60 0.83 15.16
CA TYR A 57 9.80 0.44 15.91
C TYR A 57 10.12 -1.03 15.71
N CYS A 58 11.39 -1.39 15.92
CA CYS A 58 11.86 -2.76 15.90
C CYS A 58 11.43 -3.46 17.20
N ASN A 59 10.52 -4.42 17.08
CA ASN A 59 10.03 -5.22 18.19
C ASN A 59 10.83 -6.53 18.36
N ASP A 60 11.32 -7.12 17.27
CA ASP A 60 12.23 -8.27 17.32
C ASP A 60 13.67 -7.82 16.97
N PRO A 61 14.61 -7.81 17.93
CA PRO A 61 15.99 -7.40 17.67
C PRO A 61 16.72 -8.34 16.70
N THR A 62 16.18 -9.54 16.44
CA THR A 62 16.76 -10.51 15.50
C THR A 62 16.35 -10.29 14.05
N SER A 63 15.48 -9.31 13.77
CA SER A 63 14.98 -8.98 12.43
C SER A 63 16.09 -8.78 11.39
N ALA A 64 17.20 -8.13 11.76
CA ALA A 64 18.36 -7.98 10.88
C ALA A 64 19.00 -9.32 10.53
N LYS A 65 19.20 -10.20 11.52
CA LYS A 65 19.75 -11.55 11.31
C LYS A 65 18.84 -12.37 10.39
N GLN A 66 17.53 -12.31 10.62
CA GLN A 66 16.54 -13.00 9.79
C GLN A 66 16.58 -12.52 8.33
N ALA A 67 16.67 -11.21 8.10
CA ALA A 67 16.81 -10.66 6.76
C ALA A 67 18.13 -11.06 6.08
N MET A 68 19.22 -11.13 6.85
CA MET A 68 20.53 -11.53 6.33
C MET A 68 20.56 -12.99 5.89
N CYS A 69 19.73 -13.87 6.45
CA CYS A 69 19.61 -15.25 5.94
C CYS A 69 19.25 -15.30 4.45
N PHE A 70 18.44 -14.35 3.94
CA PHE A 70 18.11 -14.26 2.52
C PHE A 70 19.18 -13.52 1.71
N HIS A 71 19.70 -12.41 2.26
CA HIS A 71 20.69 -11.58 1.57
C HIS A 71 22.08 -12.20 1.48
N LEU A 72 22.40 -13.18 2.34
CA LEU A 72 23.67 -13.90 2.32
C LEU A 72 23.56 -15.30 1.71
N ASP A 73 22.35 -15.76 1.37
CA ASP A 73 22.16 -17.02 0.66
C ASP A 73 22.76 -16.92 -0.76
N PRO A 74 23.73 -17.79 -1.14
CA PRO A 74 24.40 -17.69 -2.44
C PRO A 74 23.48 -17.88 -3.65
N LYS A 75 22.34 -18.57 -3.49
CA LYS A 75 21.39 -18.84 -4.57
C LYS A 75 20.40 -17.68 -4.73
N ILE A 76 19.93 -17.11 -3.62
CA ILE A 76 18.89 -16.07 -3.62
C ILE A 76 19.52 -14.68 -3.81
N SER A 77 20.61 -14.40 -3.08
CA SER A 77 21.23 -13.08 -2.99
C SER A 77 21.50 -12.41 -4.34
N PRO A 78 22.09 -13.07 -5.37
CA PRO A 78 22.44 -12.40 -6.62
C PRO A 78 21.26 -11.73 -7.35
N SER A 79 20.03 -12.15 -7.06
CA SER A 79 18.80 -11.58 -7.63
C SER A 79 17.90 -10.89 -6.61
N LEU A 80 18.28 -10.85 -5.33
CA LEU A 80 17.45 -10.29 -4.26
C LEU A 80 17.72 -8.80 -4.04
N ALA A 81 16.68 -7.98 -4.19
CA ALA A 81 16.72 -6.56 -3.89
C ALA A 81 16.36 -6.26 -2.43
N PHE A 82 15.28 -6.84 -1.90
CA PHE A 82 14.83 -6.54 -0.53
C PHE A 82 14.10 -7.71 0.14
N VAL A 83 14.11 -7.69 1.47
CA VAL A 83 13.30 -8.58 2.33
C VAL A 83 12.25 -7.72 3.04
N GLN A 84 10.97 -7.97 2.76
CA GLN A 84 9.84 -7.27 3.35
C GLN A 84 9.30 -8.05 4.55
N PHE A 85 9.06 -7.36 5.66
CA PHE A 85 8.36 -7.90 6.83
C PHE A 85 6.91 -7.39 6.87
N PRO A 86 5.97 -8.07 7.55
CA PRO A 86 4.62 -7.57 7.75
C PRO A 86 4.61 -6.23 8.50
N GLN A 87 3.68 -5.35 8.11
CA GLN A 87 3.35 -4.17 8.90
C GLN A 87 2.33 -4.56 9.95
N MET A 88 2.74 -4.60 11.20
CA MET A 88 1.89 -4.97 12.33
C MET A 88 1.69 -3.77 13.24
N PHE A 89 0.53 -3.67 13.89
CA PHE A 89 0.13 -2.50 14.66
C PHE A 89 -0.28 -2.89 16.08
N TYR A 90 0.16 -2.12 17.08
CA TYR A 90 -0.10 -2.44 18.49
C TYR A 90 -1.42 -1.89 19.05
N ASN A 91 -2.06 -0.96 18.33
CA ASN A 91 -3.24 -0.21 18.79
C ASN A 91 -4.55 -0.63 18.10
N VAL A 92 -4.56 -1.77 17.41
CA VAL A 92 -5.75 -2.29 16.73
C VAL A 92 -6.74 -2.86 17.74
N SER A 93 -8.03 -2.58 17.58
CA SER A 93 -9.07 -3.17 18.42
C SER A 93 -9.26 -4.66 18.12
N LYS A 94 -9.83 -5.41 19.07
CA LYS A 94 -10.05 -6.86 18.94
C LYS A 94 -10.85 -7.24 17.69
N ASN A 95 -11.82 -6.42 17.30
CA ASN A 95 -12.70 -6.71 16.16
C ASN A 95 -12.29 -5.98 14.87
N ASP A 96 -11.32 -5.07 14.96
CA ASP A 96 -10.74 -4.29 13.85
C ASP A 96 -11.76 -3.82 12.80
N ILE A 97 -12.75 -3.02 13.22
CA ILE A 97 -13.85 -2.58 12.34
C ILE A 97 -13.40 -1.74 11.13
N TYR A 98 -12.17 -1.21 11.15
CA TYR A 98 -11.58 -0.43 10.06
C TYR A 98 -10.66 -1.25 9.14
N ASP A 99 -10.43 -2.53 9.46
CA ASP A 99 -9.43 -3.37 8.81
C ASP A 99 -8.08 -2.64 8.74
N GLY A 100 -7.63 -2.16 9.91
CA GLY A 100 -6.38 -1.45 10.11
C GLY A 100 -5.17 -2.36 10.07
N GLN A 101 -5.32 -3.65 10.43
CA GLN A 101 -4.25 -4.64 10.23
C GLN A 101 -3.97 -4.93 8.77
N ALA A 102 -4.95 -4.68 7.88
CA ALA A 102 -4.89 -5.10 6.49
C ALA A 102 -4.47 -6.58 6.36
N ARG A 103 -5.05 -7.45 7.19
CA ARG A 103 -4.64 -8.86 7.41
C ARG A 103 -4.39 -9.58 6.09
N SER A 104 -5.36 -9.52 5.17
CA SER A 104 -5.29 -10.12 3.83
C SER A 104 -4.01 -9.75 3.06
N ALA A 105 -3.48 -8.54 3.23
CA ALA A 105 -2.21 -8.16 2.61
C ALA A 105 -1.06 -9.01 3.14
N SER A 106 -0.91 -9.10 4.47
CA SER A 106 0.21 -9.79 5.12
C SER A 106 0.09 -11.31 5.10
N THR A 107 -1.11 -11.87 5.28
CA THR A 107 -1.29 -13.32 5.45
C THR A 107 -1.64 -14.05 4.16
N THR A 108 -2.04 -13.34 3.11
CA THR A 108 -2.52 -13.98 1.88
C THR A 108 -1.81 -13.42 0.66
N LYS A 109 -1.87 -12.10 0.43
CA LYS A 109 -1.35 -11.49 -0.81
C LYS A 109 0.18 -11.52 -0.86
N TRP A 110 0.87 -11.10 0.21
CA TRP A 110 2.33 -11.11 0.26
C TRP A 110 2.91 -12.51 0.21
N GLN A 111 2.31 -13.46 0.92
CA GLN A 111 2.71 -14.86 0.85
C GLN A 111 2.48 -15.46 -0.55
N GLY A 112 1.33 -15.18 -1.18
CA GLY A 112 1.05 -15.64 -2.53
C GLY A 112 2.02 -15.07 -3.56
N MET A 113 2.36 -13.78 -3.46
CA MET A 113 3.35 -13.15 -4.34
C MET A 113 4.80 -13.58 -4.05
N ASP A 114 5.10 -14.01 -2.82
CA ASP A 114 6.40 -14.57 -2.47
C ASP A 114 6.68 -15.90 -3.21
N GLY A 115 5.62 -16.65 -3.53
CA GLY A 115 5.71 -17.82 -4.42
C GLY A 115 6.05 -17.49 -5.88
N LEU A 116 6.10 -16.21 -6.25
CA LEU A 116 6.44 -15.72 -7.59
C LEU A 116 7.84 -15.08 -7.61
N SER A 117 7.90 -13.75 -7.66
CA SER A 117 9.13 -12.97 -7.62
C SER A 117 9.27 -12.13 -6.35
N GLY A 118 8.35 -12.30 -5.39
CA GLY A 118 8.35 -11.59 -4.12
C GLY A 118 7.20 -10.59 -3.96
N PRO A 119 6.98 -10.10 -2.72
CA PRO A 119 5.91 -9.16 -2.40
C PRO A 119 6.20 -7.73 -2.89
N LEU A 120 5.19 -6.84 -2.83
CA LEU A 120 5.41 -5.41 -3.07
C LEU A 120 6.20 -4.77 -1.92
N LEU A 121 6.98 -3.74 -2.27
CA LEU A 121 7.64 -2.88 -1.29
C LEU A 121 6.59 -2.00 -0.60
N SER A 122 6.32 -2.29 0.67
CA SER A 122 5.17 -1.71 1.40
C SER A 122 5.50 -0.39 2.12
N GLY A 123 6.73 0.11 2.00
CA GLY A 123 7.13 1.44 2.46
C GLY A 123 7.82 1.51 3.81
N THR A 124 7.71 0.48 4.64
CA THR A 124 8.41 0.37 5.94
C THR A 124 8.66 -1.10 6.29
N GLY A 125 9.56 -1.37 7.22
CA GLY A 125 9.83 -2.69 7.76
C GLY A 125 10.49 -3.62 6.74
N TYR A 126 11.49 -3.12 6.02
CA TYR A 126 12.21 -3.93 5.03
C TYR A 126 13.71 -3.64 5.03
N TYR A 127 14.48 -4.67 4.66
CA TYR A 127 15.92 -4.58 4.45
C TYR A 127 16.23 -4.61 2.96
N LEU A 128 16.74 -3.49 2.46
CA LEU A 128 17.08 -3.23 1.07
C LEU A 128 18.58 -3.45 0.84
N LYS A 129 18.91 -4.12 -0.26
CA LYS A 129 20.27 -4.22 -0.79
C LYS A 129 20.61 -2.92 -1.52
N ARG A 130 21.64 -2.22 -1.06
CA ARG A 130 22.07 -0.92 -1.59
C ARG A 130 22.33 -0.97 -3.10
N LEU A 131 22.98 -2.02 -3.60
CA LEU A 131 23.28 -2.17 -5.02
C LEU A 131 22.02 -2.22 -5.91
N ALA A 132 20.89 -2.73 -5.39
CA ALA A 132 19.64 -2.77 -6.13
C ALA A 132 19.06 -1.37 -6.41
N ILE A 133 19.48 -0.36 -5.64
CA ILE A 133 19.10 1.05 -5.84
C ILE A 133 19.75 1.63 -7.09
N TYR A 134 20.95 1.15 -7.43
CA TYR A 134 21.80 1.74 -8.46
C TYR A 134 21.65 1.07 -9.83
N GLY A 135 21.32 -0.23 -9.87
CA GLY A 135 21.36 -0.99 -11.11
C GLY A 135 20.41 -2.17 -11.19
N SER A 136 20.62 -3.00 -12.21
CA SER A 136 19.92 -4.27 -12.45
C SER A 136 20.78 -5.44 -11.97
N PRO A 137 20.17 -6.59 -11.60
CA PRO A 137 20.94 -7.74 -11.15
C PRO A 137 21.88 -8.22 -12.27
N LYS A 138 23.11 -8.61 -11.90
CA LYS A 138 24.17 -9.06 -12.83
C LYS A 138 24.66 -8.01 -13.84
N GLN A 139 24.18 -6.77 -13.77
CA GLN A 139 24.67 -5.61 -14.54
C GLN A 139 25.09 -4.48 -13.59
N GLU A 140 25.67 -4.87 -12.47
CA GLU A 140 25.94 -4.00 -11.32
C GLU A 140 27.05 -2.98 -11.56
N ASP A 141 27.76 -3.03 -12.68
CA ASP A 141 28.79 -2.06 -13.03
C ASP A 141 28.39 -1.22 -14.27
N ALA A 142 27.24 -1.50 -14.89
CA ALA A 142 26.77 -0.77 -16.07
C ALA A 142 26.50 0.72 -15.77
N PHE A 143 26.08 1.04 -14.54
CA PHE A 143 25.87 2.42 -14.11
C PHE A 143 27.17 3.23 -13.94
N LEU A 144 28.33 2.56 -13.89
CA LEU A 144 29.65 3.19 -13.78
C LEU A 144 30.23 3.62 -15.15
N LEU A 145 29.52 3.41 -16.26
CA LEU A 145 29.96 3.85 -17.59
C LEU A 145 29.87 5.38 -17.78
N GLN A 146 28.89 6.03 -17.14
CA GLN A 146 28.73 7.49 -17.11
C GLN A 146 28.40 7.97 -15.69
N PRO A 147 29.32 7.77 -14.72
CA PRO A 147 29.00 7.91 -13.30
C PRO A 147 28.67 9.34 -12.90
N GLU A 148 29.24 10.35 -13.54
CA GLU A 148 28.96 11.77 -13.24
C GLU A 148 27.53 12.15 -13.63
N LYS A 149 27.05 11.64 -14.76
CA LYS A 149 25.67 11.82 -15.22
C LYS A 149 24.68 11.08 -14.32
N CYS A 150 25.05 9.87 -13.92
CA CYS A 150 24.23 8.99 -13.09
C CYS A 150 24.10 9.51 -11.64
N PHE A 151 25.23 9.84 -11.01
CA PHE A 151 25.33 10.02 -9.56
C PHE A 151 25.71 11.44 -9.13
N GLY A 152 26.01 12.34 -10.07
CA GLY A 152 26.42 13.72 -9.80
C GLY A 152 27.94 13.89 -9.75
N SER A 153 28.39 15.10 -9.43
CA SER A 153 29.80 15.52 -9.53
C SER A 153 30.71 15.05 -8.37
N SER A 154 30.18 14.35 -7.37
CA SER A 154 30.97 13.93 -6.21
C SER A 154 31.87 12.74 -6.55
N ASN A 155 33.17 13.03 -6.73
CA ASN A 155 34.20 12.00 -6.92
C ASN A 155 34.27 11.03 -5.74
N LYS A 156 34.13 11.52 -4.50
CA LYS A 156 34.13 10.66 -3.31
C LYS A 156 32.96 9.69 -3.32
N PHE A 157 31.75 10.16 -3.62
CA PHE A 157 30.58 9.29 -3.70
C PHE A 157 30.71 8.29 -4.87
N ILE A 158 31.10 8.74 -6.06
CA ILE A 158 31.34 7.83 -7.21
C ILE A 158 32.37 6.75 -6.85
N SER A 159 33.44 7.12 -6.13
CA SER A 159 34.45 6.17 -5.69
C SER A 159 33.88 5.11 -4.74
N SER A 160 32.93 5.48 -3.88
CA SER A 160 32.34 4.56 -2.90
C SER A 160 31.36 3.55 -3.51
N LEU A 161 30.89 3.79 -4.73
CA LEU A 161 30.02 2.87 -5.47
C LEU A 161 30.76 1.65 -6.05
N ARG A 162 32.09 1.71 -6.19
CA ARG A 162 32.88 0.63 -6.80
C ARG A 162 33.00 -0.56 -5.85
N LYS A 163 32.80 -1.79 -6.34
CA LYS A 163 32.93 -3.03 -5.54
C LYS A 163 34.30 -3.21 -4.88
N SER A 164 35.36 -2.65 -5.46
CA SER A 164 36.71 -2.68 -4.92
C SER A 164 36.94 -1.67 -3.78
N TYR A 165 35.95 -0.83 -3.47
CA TYR A 165 36.05 0.18 -2.43
C TYR A 165 36.08 -0.50 -1.05
N LYS A 166 37.26 -0.60 -0.46
CA LYS A 166 37.43 -0.97 0.95
C LYS A 166 37.23 0.28 1.79
N HIS A 167 36.13 0.32 2.56
CA HIS A 167 35.93 1.35 3.57
C HIS A 167 36.88 1.07 4.74
N ASN A 168 38.12 1.54 4.63
CA ASN A 168 39.07 1.53 5.74
C ASN A 168 38.83 2.79 6.58
N ALA A 169 37.88 2.71 7.51
CA ALA A 169 37.51 3.79 8.43
C ALA A 169 38.68 4.29 9.33
N MET A 170 39.85 3.64 9.29
CA MET A 170 41.02 3.98 10.12
C MET A 170 42.29 4.39 9.36
N GLU A 171 42.39 4.27 8.02
CA GLU A 171 43.67 4.54 7.31
C GLU A 171 43.71 5.86 6.53
N ASN A 172 42.57 6.45 6.18
CA ASN A 172 42.58 7.78 5.60
C ASN A 172 42.46 8.80 6.72
N GLY A 173 43.58 9.44 7.10
CA GLY A 173 43.64 10.63 7.96
C GLY A 173 42.93 11.86 7.36
N GLN A 174 41.73 11.67 6.80
CA GLN A 174 40.84 12.72 6.34
C GLN A 174 40.31 13.46 7.56
N SER A 175 40.40 14.79 7.54
CA SER A 175 39.76 15.58 8.59
C SER A 175 38.26 15.30 8.59
N SER A 176 37.69 15.15 9.78
CA SER A 176 36.24 15.05 9.98
C SER A 176 35.49 16.14 9.20
N ASP A 177 36.09 17.32 9.07
CA ASP A 177 35.55 18.47 8.35
C ASP A 177 35.41 18.23 6.84
N ALA A 178 36.37 17.54 6.20
CA ALA A 178 36.31 17.25 4.77
C ALA A 178 35.26 16.17 4.43
N LEU A 179 34.95 15.27 5.37
CA LEU A 179 33.83 14.34 5.25
C LEU A 179 32.50 15.05 5.46
N LEU A 180 32.42 15.95 6.44
CA LEU A 180 31.24 16.77 6.72
C LEU A 180 30.88 17.69 5.55
N GLN A 181 31.86 18.37 4.95
CA GLN A 181 31.64 19.20 3.76
C GLN A 181 31.09 18.40 2.59
N GLU A 182 31.63 17.19 2.35
CA GLU A 182 31.10 16.29 1.32
C GLU A 182 29.67 15.84 1.63
N ALA A 183 29.38 15.50 2.89
CA ALA A 183 28.04 15.13 3.31
C ALA A 183 27.03 16.29 3.13
N HIS A 184 27.45 17.54 3.42
CA HIS A 184 26.65 18.73 3.16
C HIS A 184 26.38 18.93 1.66
N LEU A 185 27.37 18.70 0.80
CA LEU A 185 27.20 18.74 -0.65
C LEU A 185 26.17 17.71 -1.13
N LEU A 186 26.31 16.45 -0.71
CA LEU A 186 25.39 15.35 -1.08
C LEU A 186 23.96 15.54 -0.51
N ALA A 187 23.85 16.28 0.60
CA ALA A 187 22.59 16.64 1.23
C ALA A 187 21.91 17.86 0.61
N SER A 188 22.58 18.58 -0.29
CA SER A 188 21.99 19.72 -0.97
C SER A 188 20.87 19.28 -1.93
N CYS A 189 19.78 20.03 -1.97
CA CYS A 189 18.74 19.84 -2.99
C CYS A 189 19.26 20.10 -4.41
N ALA A 190 20.28 20.96 -4.55
CA ALA A 190 20.91 21.27 -5.83
C ALA A 190 21.78 20.12 -6.36
N PHE A 191 22.14 19.14 -5.52
CA PHE A 191 22.99 18.02 -5.93
C PHE A 191 22.32 17.12 -6.97
N GLU A 192 20.99 17.10 -6.98
CA GLU A 192 20.21 16.25 -7.89
C GLU A 192 19.99 16.90 -9.27
N THR A 193 20.28 18.20 -9.40
CA THR A 193 20.13 18.94 -10.66
C THR A 193 20.99 18.31 -11.75
N ASP A 194 20.37 18.05 -12.91
CA ASP A 194 21.01 17.42 -14.08
C ASP A 194 21.59 16.01 -13.85
N THR A 195 21.22 15.37 -12.74
CA THR A 195 21.56 13.97 -12.46
C THR A 195 20.39 13.03 -12.77
N GLN A 196 20.67 11.73 -12.84
CA GLN A 196 19.65 10.72 -13.09
C GLN A 196 18.91 10.22 -11.84
N TRP A 197 19.18 10.82 -10.67
CA TRP A 197 18.51 10.49 -9.41
C TRP A 197 17.00 10.69 -9.51
N GLY A 198 16.24 9.64 -9.18
CA GLY A 198 14.77 9.63 -9.16
C GLY A 198 14.06 9.96 -10.48
N GLN A 199 14.82 10.17 -11.56
CA GLN A 199 14.30 10.48 -12.89
C GLN A 199 13.78 9.23 -13.61
N GLU A 200 12.63 9.38 -14.29
CA GLU A 200 11.94 8.30 -14.99
C GLU A 200 12.65 7.73 -16.24
N ALA A 201 13.80 8.28 -16.65
CA ALA A 201 14.53 7.80 -17.83
C ALA A 201 15.72 6.91 -17.46
N SER A 202 16.22 7.01 -16.23
CA SER A 202 17.52 6.45 -15.87
C SER A 202 17.62 5.88 -14.45
N TYR A 203 16.53 6.02 -13.66
CA TYR A 203 16.12 5.17 -12.55
C TYR A 203 17.21 4.72 -11.58
N ILE A 204 17.99 5.66 -11.08
CA ILE A 204 18.78 5.47 -9.88
C ILE A 204 17.92 5.94 -8.71
N GLY A 205 17.60 5.04 -7.77
CA GLY A 205 16.86 5.41 -6.56
C GLY A 205 15.34 5.21 -6.58
N PHE A 206 14.65 6.11 -5.88
CA PHE A 206 13.21 6.13 -5.66
C PHE A 206 12.53 7.14 -6.59
N SER A 207 11.35 6.83 -7.12
CA SER A 207 10.69 7.71 -8.09
C SER A 207 10.15 8.99 -7.44
N TYR A 208 10.29 10.13 -8.11
CA TYR A 208 9.69 11.41 -7.69
C TYR A 208 8.25 11.62 -8.18
N ASN A 209 7.83 10.88 -9.20
CA ASN A 209 6.61 11.20 -9.95
C ASN A 209 5.37 10.41 -9.49
N CYS A 210 5.55 9.43 -8.61
CA CYS A 210 4.46 8.66 -8.01
C CYS A 210 4.33 9.02 -6.53
N LEU A 211 3.12 9.35 -6.06
CA LEU A 211 2.87 9.59 -4.62
C LEU A 211 3.11 8.34 -3.76
N LEU A 212 3.09 7.15 -4.36
CA LEU A 212 3.40 5.85 -3.76
C LEU A 212 4.81 5.39 -4.14
N GLU A 213 5.76 6.23 -3.77
CA GLU A 213 7.17 6.11 -4.15
C GLU A 213 7.75 4.72 -3.84
N SER A 214 7.47 4.15 -2.66
CA SER A 214 7.97 2.82 -2.29
C SER A 214 7.38 1.71 -3.15
N THR A 215 6.06 1.66 -3.29
CA THR A 215 5.39 0.59 -4.04
C THR A 215 5.77 0.63 -5.52
N PHE A 216 5.86 1.82 -6.10
CA PHE A 216 6.30 1.99 -7.48
C PHE A 216 7.79 1.65 -7.66
N SER A 217 8.66 2.02 -6.71
CA SER A 217 10.06 1.60 -6.73
C SER A 217 10.22 0.08 -6.63
N GLY A 218 9.44 -0.59 -5.78
CA GLY A 218 9.42 -2.05 -5.71
C GLY A 218 8.99 -2.69 -7.04
N TYR A 219 7.91 -2.19 -7.64
CA TYR A 219 7.46 -2.60 -8.98
C TYR A 219 8.58 -2.45 -10.03
N HIS A 220 9.25 -1.30 -10.02
CA HIS A 220 10.31 -1.02 -10.98
C HIS A 220 11.54 -1.92 -10.78
N LEU A 221 11.90 -2.24 -9.53
CA LEU A 221 12.94 -3.22 -9.23
C LEU A 221 12.59 -4.59 -9.83
N HIS A 222 11.33 -5.03 -9.71
CA HIS A 222 10.88 -6.27 -10.37
C HIS A 222 10.93 -6.17 -11.90
N CYS A 223 10.59 -5.03 -12.50
CA CYS A 223 10.76 -4.81 -13.94
C CYS A 223 12.23 -4.85 -14.40
N LYS A 224 13.18 -4.53 -13.51
CA LYS A 224 14.62 -4.68 -13.78
C LYS A 224 15.12 -6.12 -13.62
N GLY A 225 14.26 -7.04 -13.18
CA GLY A 225 14.60 -8.44 -12.94
C GLY A 225 15.05 -8.75 -11.51
N TRP A 226 15.02 -7.77 -10.60
CA TRP A 226 15.22 -8.06 -9.18
C TRP A 226 14.03 -8.84 -8.62
N LYS A 227 14.30 -9.65 -7.60
CA LYS A 227 13.32 -10.35 -6.78
C LYS A 227 13.30 -9.76 -5.38
N SER A 228 12.25 -10.07 -4.63
CA SER A 228 12.15 -9.79 -3.20
C SER A 228 11.72 -11.04 -2.45
N ALA A 229 11.87 -11.01 -1.13
CA ALA A 229 11.43 -12.07 -0.24
C ALA A 229 10.48 -11.52 0.83
N TYR A 230 9.53 -12.32 1.27
CA TYR A 230 8.64 -12.02 2.37
C TYR A 230 9.03 -12.81 3.62
N CYS A 231 9.37 -12.12 4.70
CA CYS A 231 9.68 -12.75 5.98
C CYS A 231 8.54 -12.51 6.97
N TYR A 232 7.81 -13.56 7.32
CA TYR A 232 6.69 -13.53 8.28
C TYR A 232 7.02 -14.33 9.54
N PRO A 233 7.82 -13.78 10.47
CA PRO A 233 8.15 -14.46 11.72
C PRO A 233 6.95 -14.53 12.67
N SER A 234 6.95 -15.53 13.57
CA SER A 234 5.90 -15.72 14.59
C SER A 234 5.78 -14.54 15.55
N ARG A 235 6.92 -13.94 15.94
CA ARG A 235 6.97 -12.66 16.63
C ARG A 235 7.03 -11.54 15.58
N PRO A 236 6.10 -10.57 15.58
CA PRO A 236 6.19 -9.41 14.69
C PRO A 236 7.51 -8.66 14.86
N SER A 237 8.30 -8.56 13.79
CA SER A 237 9.59 -7.86 13.83
C SER A 237 9.46 -6.35 13.99
N PHE A 238 8.41 -5.77 13.41
CA PHE A 238 8.16 -4.34 13.45
C PHE A 238 6.73 -4.07 13.89
N LEU A 239 6.58 -3.12 14.81
CA LEU A 239 5.29 -2.68 15.34
C LEU A 239 5.13 -1.18 15.16
N GLY A 240 3.94 -0.74 14.75
CA GLY A 240 3.63 0.68 14.70
C GLY A 240 2.20 1.03 15.07
N CYS A 241 1.79 2.25 14.71
CA CYS A 241 0.50 2.81 15.06
C CYS A 241 -0.45 2.86 13.85
N ALA A 242 -1.55 2.12 13.91
CA ALA A 242 -2.64 2.21 12.94
C ALA A 242 -3.48 3.48 13.16
N THR A 243 -4.11 3.95 12.09
CA THR A 243 -5.16 4.98 12.16
C THR A 243 -6.38 4.44 12.90
N ILE A 244 -6.94 5.23 13.83
CA ILE A 244 -8.08 4.83 14.68
C ILE A 244 -9.39 5.54 14.34
N ASP A 245 -9.40 6.40 13.31
CA ASP A 245 -10.60 7.10 12.84
C ASP A 245 -10.76 7.01 11.32
N MET A 246 -12.01 7.16 10.89
CA MET A 246 -12.39 6.97 9.49
C MET A 246 -11.81 8.04 8.58
N LYS A 247 -11.71 9.28 9.05
CA LYS A 247 -11.20 10.40 8.25
C LYS A 247 -9.77 10.12 7.82
N ASP A 248 -8.90 9.79 8.76
CA ASP A 248 -7.50 9.58 8.46
C ASP A 248 -7.28 8.29 7.66
N ALA A 249 -8.03 7.22 7.98
CA ALA A 249 -8.02 6.00 7.18
C ALA A 249 -8.39 6.27 5.71
N LEU A 250 -9.47 7.04 5.46
CA LEU A 250 -9.92 7.36 4.11
C LEU A 250 -8.97 8.27 3.35
N VAL A 251 -8.42 9.30 3.99
CA VAL A 251 -7.42 10.17 3.34
C VAL A 251 -6.19 9.36 2.91
N GLN A 252 -5.75 8.41 3.75
CA GLN A 252 -4.64 7.53 3.42
C GLN A 252 -4.99 6.60 2.24
N LEU A 253 -6.18 5.99 2.27
CA LEU A 253 -6.63 5.11 1.20
C LEU A 253 -6.86 5.84 -0.12
N VAL A 254 -7.38 7.07 -0.12
CA VAL A 254 -7.53 7.88 -1.35
C VAL A 254 -6.18 8.12 -1.99
N LYS A 255 -5.16 8.50 -1.20
CA LYS A 255 -3.79 8.69 -1.71
C LYS A 255 -3.22 7.41 -2.30
N TRP A 256 -3.49 6.26 -1.68
CA TRP A 256 -3.05 4.98 -2.20
C TRP A 256 -3.77 4.62 -3.50
N SER A 257 -5.09 4.73 -3.51
CA SER A 257 -5.93 4.45 -4.68
C SER A 257 -5.56 5.33 -5.86
N SER A 258 -5.45 6.65 -5.68
CA SER A 258 -5.09 7.56 -6.78
C SER A 258 -3.66 7.35 -7.26
N GLY A 259 -2.70 7.15 -6.35
CA GLY A 259 -1.31 6.87 -6.70
C GLY A 259 -1.14 5.58 -7.51
N LEU A 260 -1.78 4.48 -7.10
CA LEU A 260 -1.74 3.20 -7.80
C LEU A 260 -2.47 3.27 -9.15
N PHE A 261 -3.63 3.92 -9.18
CA PHE A 261 -4.41 4.06 -10.41
C PHE A 261 -3.67 4.91 -11.45
N GLN A 262 -2.98 5.96 -11.01
CA GLN A 262 -2.11 6.76 -11.89
C GLN A 262 -1.03 5.89 -12.56
N VAL A 263 -0.43 4.95 -11.82
CA VAL A 263 0.55 4.01 -12.38
C VAL A 263 -0.11 3.09 -13.42
N GLY A 264 -1.29 2.55 -13.10
CA GLY A 264 -2.05 1.67 -14.00
C GLY A 264 -2.40 2.32 -15.35
N LEU A 265 -2.60 3.64 -15.38
CA LEU A 265 -2.92 4.42 -16.58
C LEU A 265 -1.68 5.05 -17.26
N SER A 266 -0.50 4.91 -16.67
CA SER A 266 0.73 5.50 -17.20
C SER A 266 1.42 4.59 -18.23
N ARG A 267 2.48 5.11 -18.85
CA ARG A 267 3.40 4.29 -19.67
C ARG A 267 4.06 3.14 -18.90
N PHE A 268 4.01 3.14 -17.56
CA PHE A 268 4.52 2.08 -16.69
C PHE A 268 3.43 1.09 -16.25
N SER A 269 2.28 1.07 -16.92
CA SER A 269 1.18 0.15 -16.59
C SER A 269 1.69 -1.29 -16.47
N PRO A 270 1.31 -2.02 -15.40
CA PRO A 270 1.61 -3.45 -15.30
C PRO A 270 1.06 -4.24 -16.49
N LEU A 271 -0.06 -3.80 -17.07
CA LEU A 271 -0.68 -4.48 -18.22
C LEU A 271 0.03 -4.26 -19.56
N THR A 272 1.08 -3.44 -19.62
CA THR A 272 1.86 -3.27 -20.85
C THR A 272 3.35 -3.37 -20.53
N TYR A 273 3.87 -2.35 -19.86
CA TYR A 273 5.27 -2.28 -19.45
C TYR A 273 5.67 -3.45 -18.55
N GLY A 274 4.86 -3.75 -17.53
CA GLY A 274 5.15 -4.85 -16.60
C GLY A 274 5.19 -6.21 -17.32
N MET A 275 4.19 -6.53 -18.15
CA MET A 275 4.14 -7.79 -18.88
C MET A 275 5.33 -7.97 -19.85
N SER A 276 5.92 -6.88 -20.34
CA SER A 276 7.12 -6.92 -21.19
C SER A 276 8.44 -7.11 -20.42
N ARG A 277 8.43 -6.97 -19.08
CA ARG A 277 9.64 -6.87 -18.24
C ARG A 277 9.70 -7.88 -17.08
N MET A 278 8.58 -8.47 -16.69
CA MET A 278 8.49 -9.50 -15.66
C MET A 278 7.52 -10.61 -16.08
N SER A 279 7.38 -11.65 -15.26
CA SER A 279 6.41 -12.71 -15.54
C SER A 279 4.98 -12.17 -15.59
N ILE A 280 4.16 -12.74 -16.49
CA ILE A 280 2.75 -12.33 -16.65
C ILE A 280 2.02 -12.38 -15.31
N LEU A 281 2.24 -13.44 -14.53
CA LEU A 281 1.56 -13.63 -13.25
C LEU A 281 1.95 -12.56 -12.21
N GLN A 282 3.25 -12.25 -12.07
CA GLN A 282 3.69 -11.14 -11.20
C GLN A 282 3.11 -9.81 -11.68
N SER A 283 3.08 -9.59 -12.99
CA SER A 283 2.52 -8.38 -13.57
C SER A 283 1.02 -8.25 -13.31
N MET A 284 0.27 -9.35 -13.37
CA MET A 284 -1.15 -9.38 -13.02
C MET A 284 -1.38 -9.06 -11.53
N CYS A 285 -0.51 -9.50 -10.62
CA CYS A 285 -0.59 -9.10 -9.21
C CYS A 285 -0.45 -7.58 -9.06
N TYR A 286 0.52 -6.95 -9.72
CA TYR A 286 0.62 -5.49 -9.76
C TYR A 286 -0.60 -4.84 -10.43
N GLY A 287 -1.07 -5.41 -11.54
CA GLY A 287 -2.26 -4.99 -12.26
C GLY A 287 -3.49 -4.90 -11.35
N TYR A 288 -3.73 -5.95 -10.54
CA TYR A 288 -4.78 -5.97 -9.53
C TYR A 288 -4.71 -4.73 -8.62
N PHE A 289 -3.56 -4.48 -7.97
CA PHE A 289 -3.44 -3.32 -7.07
C PHE A 289 -3.64 -1.98 -7.79
N THR A 290 -3.14 -1.85 -9.03
CA THR A 290 -3.29 -0.62 -9.82
C THR A 290 -4.70 -0.36 -10.32
N LEU A 291 -5.52 -1.41 -10.52
CA LEU A 291 -6.83 -1.29 -11.17
C LEU A 291 -8.00 -1.55 -10.22
N VAL A 292 -7.77 -2.01 -8.99
CA VAL A 292 -8.80 -2.14 -7.94
C VAL A 292 -9.68 -0.90 -7.79
N PRO A 293 -9.17 0.35 -7.91
CA PRO A 293 -10.03 1.54 -7.84
C PRO A 293 -11.19 1.53 -8.86
N LEU A 294 -11.04 0.92 -10.04
CA LEU A 294 -12.12 0.81 -11.03
C LEU A 294 -13.32 0.00 -10.55
N PHE A 295 -13.15 -0.88 -9.56
CA PHE A 295 -14.27 -1.57 -8.94
C PHE A 295 -15.22 -0.60 -8.22
N SER A 296 -14.82 0.65 -7.92
CA SER A 296 -15.76 1.64 -7.42
C SER A 296 -16.90 1.90 -8.39
N ILE A 297 -16.64 1.93 -9.70
CA ILE A 297 -17.66 2.13 -10.75
C ILE A 297 -18.63 0.96 -10.74
N ALA A 298 -18.11 -0.28 -10.73
CA ALA A 298 -18.94 -1.48 -10.64
C ALA A 298 -19.79 -1.46 -9.36
N CYS A 299 -19.20 -1.14 -8.20
CA CYS A 299 -19.93 -1.03 -6.94
C CYS A 299 -21.05 0.02 -7.00
N LEU A 300 -20.83 1.17 -7.63
CA LEU A 300 -21.88 2.18 -7.82
C LEU A 300 -23.04 1.64 -8.66
N LEU A 301 -22.76 0.95 -9.77
CA LEU A 301 -23.78 0.35 -10.62
C LEU A 301 -24.57 -0.73 -9.85
N TYR A 302 -23.88 -1.65 -9.17
CA TYR A 302 -24.52 -2.72 -8.40
C TYR A 302 -25.23 -2.25 -7.12
N ALA A 303 -24.92 -1.04 -6.64
CA ALA A 303 -25.59 -0.44 -5.48
C ALA A 303 -26.74 0.51 -5.88
N THR A 304 -26.96 0.75 -7.18
CA THR A 304 -28.01 1.63 -7.68
C THR A 304 -29.01 0.91 -8.57
N VAL A 305 -28.53 0.20 -9.60
CA VAL A 305 -29.38 -0.44 -10.61
C VAL A 305 -30.28 -1.51 -9.99
N PRO A 306 -29.78 -2.49 -9.21
CA PRO A 306 -30.64 -3.51 -8.61
C PRO A 306 -31.71 -2.94 -7.67
N GLN A 307 -31.37 -1.88 -6.93
CA GLN A 307 -32.25 -1.18 -6.00
C GLN A 307 -33.39 -0.47 -6.74
N LEU A 308 -33.07 0.27 -7.79
CA LEU A 308 -34.08 0.94 -8.61
C LEU A 308 -34.96 -0.08 -9.35
N CYS A 309 -34.38 -1.17 -9.86
CA CYS A 309 -35.15 -2.26 -10.46
C CYS A 309 -36.08 -2.93 -9.43
N LEU A 310 -35.62 -3.12 -8.19
CA LEU A 310 -36.44 -3.65 -7.10
C LEU A 310 -37.65 -2.73 -6.82
N LEU A 311 -37.43 -1.41 -6.76
CA LEU A 311 -38.51 -0.44 -6.56
C LEU A 311 -39.49 -0.40 -7.74
N ASN A 312 -39.04 -0.70 -8.95
CA ASN A 312 -39.86 -0.70 -10.16
C ASN A 312 -40.44 -2.08 -10.52
N SER A 313 -40.25 -3.10 -9.66
CA SER A 313 -40.69 -4.48 -9.93
C SER A 313 -40.12 -5.07 -11.22
N ILE A 314 -38.87 -4.71 -11.56
CA ILE A 314 -38.15 -5.26 -12.71
C ILE A 314 -37.23 -6.38 -12.21
N PRO A 315 -37.47 -7.65 -12.58
CA PRO A 315 -36.64 -8.77 -12.15
C PRO A 315 -35.30 -8.75 -12.91
N LEU A 316 -34.19 -8.86 -12.16
CA LEU A 316 -32.83 -8.93 -12.72
C LEU A 316 -32.19 -10.32 -12.62
N TYR A 317 -32.65 -11.15 -11.67
CA TYR A 317 -32.09 -12.47 -11.41
C TYR A 317 -33.05 -13.56 -11.90
N PRO A 318 -32.56 -14.79 -12.15
CA PRO A 318 -33.43 -15.93 -12.42
C PRO A 318 -34.43 -16.12 -11.27
N LYS A 319 -35.65 -16.54 -11.62
CA LYS A 319 -36.66 -16.95 -10.64
C LYS A 319 -36.13 -18.08 -9.76
N VAL A 320 -36.56 -18.17 -8.51
CA VAL A 320 -36.12 -19.25 -7.60
C VAL A 320 -36.51 -20.62 -8.14
N SER A 321 -37.67 -20.71 -8.79
CA SER A 321 -38.15 -21.90 -9.51
C SER A 321 -37.28 -22.31 -10.71
N ASN A 322 -36.42 -21.43 -11.23
CA ASN A 322 -35.57 -21.71 -12.38
C ASN A 322 -34.26 -22.43 -11.93
N PRO A 323 -33.87 -23.56 -12.55
CA PRO A 323 -32.62 -24.25 -12.24
C PRO A 323 -31.37 -23.35 -12.28
N TRP A 324 -31.35 -22.33 -13.13
CA TRP A 324 -30.24 -21.37 -13.19
C TRP A 324 -30.04 -20.61 -11.88
N PHE A 325 -31.08 -20.40 -11.07
CA PHE A 325 -30.94 -19.74 -9.77
C PHE A 325 -29.95 -20.46 -8.85
N VAL A 326 -29.91 -21.80 -8.91
CA VAL A 326 -28.96 -22.61 -8.15
C VAL A 326 -27.52 -22.31 -8.57
N VAL A 327 -27.27 -22.14 -9.87
CA VAL A 327 -25.93 -21.81 -10.39
C VAL A 327 -25.46 -20.46 -9.86
N PHE A 328 -26.30 -19.41 -9.99
CA PHE A 328 -25.98 -18.07 -9.48
C PHE A 328 -25.76 -18.06 -7.97
N SER A 329 -26.64 -18.74 -7.22
CA SER A 329 -26.54 -18.85 -5.76
C SER A 329 -25.28 -19.59 -5.34
N THR A 330 -24.90 -20.65 -6.05
CA THR A 330 -23.69 -21.43 -5.78
C THR A 330 -22.42 -20.60 -5.97
N VAL A 331 -22.33 -19.83 -7.06
CA VAL A 331 -21.19 -18.93 -7.30
C VAL A 331 -21.09 -17.84 -6.23
N TYR A 332 -22.23 -17.27 -5.83
CA TYR A 332 -22.24 -16.26 -4.77
C TYR A 332 -21.81 -16.83 -3.42
N ILE A 333 -22.40 -17.95 -3.00
CA ILE A 333 -22.08 -18.60 -1.72
C ILE A 333 -20.63 -19.09 -1.71
N SER A 334 -20.13 -19.68 -2.79
CA SER A 334 -18.74 -20.16 -2.86
C SER A 334 -17.73 -19.02 -2.67
N SER A 335 -18.00 -17.83 -3.20
CA SER A 335 -17.15 -16.66 -2.99
C SER A 335 -17.11 -16.21 -1.52
N LEU A 336 -18.25 -16.25 -0.83
CA LEU A 336 -18.33 -15.94 0.60
C LEU A 336 -17.63 -17.01 1.45
N CYS A 337 -17.80 -18.29 1.10
CA CYS A 337 -17.14 -19.41 1.75
C CYS A 337 -15.62 -19.36 1.58
N GLN A 338 -15.12 -19.02 0.38
CA GLN A 338 -13.69 -18.85 0.14
C GLN A 338 -13.12 -17.74 1.04
N HIS A 339 -13.76 -16.57 1.07
CA HIS A 339 -13.28 -15.48 1.90
C HIS A 339 -13.36 -15.80 3.40
N LEU A 340 -14.41 -16.50 3.84
CA LEU A 340 -14.51 -16.98 5.20
C LEU A 340 -13.38 -17.97 5.54
N PHE A 341 -13.08 -18.91 4.64
CA PHE A 341 -11.97 -19.84 4.79
C PHE A 341 -10.61 -19.13 4.90
N GLU A 342 -10.36 -18.11 4.08
CA GLU A 342 -9.14 -17.29 4.15
C GLU A 342 -9.03 -16.52 5.47
N VAL A 343 -10.14 -16.03 6.02
CA VAL A 343 -10.16 -15.36 7.32
C VAL A 343 -9.85 -16.36 8.43
N LEU A 344 -10.55 -17.49 8.48
CA LEU A 344 -10.39 -18.49 9.54
C LEU A 344 -9.00 -19.14 9.51
N SER A 345 -8.48 -19.48 8.32
CA SER A 345 -7.17 -20.13 8.17
C SER A 345 -6.01 -19.22 8.60
N SER A 346 -6.19 -17.91 8.57
CA SER A 346 -5.22 -16.93 9.06
C SER A 346 -5.40 -16.54 10.54
N GLY A 347 -6.29 -17.20 11.27
CA GLY A 347 -6.57 -16.93 12.69
C GLY A 347 -7.61 -15.84 12.96
N GLY A 348 -8.29 -15.33 11.92
CA GLY A 348 -9.42 -14.41 12.06
C GLY A 348 -10.69 -15.09 12.55
N SER A 349 -11.67 -14.31 13.00
CA SER A 349 -12.98 -14.81 13.44
C SER A 349 -14.06 -14.62 12.37
N VAL A 350 -15.23 -15.27 12.51
CA VAL A 350 -16.41 -14.99 11.66
C VAL A 350 -16.80 -13.51 11.71
N ARG A 351 -16.60 -12.86 12.86
CA ARG A 351 -16.81 -11.41 13.00
C ARG A 351 -15.82 -10.59 12.19
N THR A 352 -14.56 -11.04 12.10
CA THR A 352 -13.53 -10.45 11.23
C THR A 352 -13.97 -10.55 9.77
N PHE A 353 -14.44 -11.72 9.33
CA PHE A 353 -15.00 -11.89 7.98
C PHE A 353 -16.13 -10.90 7.68
N TRP A 354 -17.06 -10.75 8.62
CA TRP A 354 -18.18 -9.82 8.48
C TRP A 354 -17.73 -8.36 8.38
N ASN A 355 -16.74 -7.96 9.20
CA ASN A 355 -16.17 -6.62 9.18
C ASN A 355 -15.36 -6.37 7.89
N GLU A 356 -14.59 -7.34 7.41
CA GLU A 356 -13.85 -7.27 6.14
C GLU A 356 -14.80 -7.11 4.94
N GLN A 357 -15.92 -7.83 4.92
CA GLN A 357 -16.96 -7.66 3.89
C GLN A 357 -17.56 -6.25 3.89
N ARG A 358 -17.81 -5.68 5.07
CA ARG A 358 -18.33 -4.31 5.21
C ARG A 358 -17.29 -3.30 4.72
N ILE A 359 -16.11 -3.32 5.33
CA ILE A 359 -15.10 -2.29 5.11
C ILE A 359 -14.58 -2.31 3.67
N TRP A 360 -14.49 -3.47 3.01
CA TRP A 360 -14.13 -3.56 1.60
C TRP A 360 -15.08 -2.75 0.71
N LYS A 361 -16.40 -2.87 0.94
CA LYS A 361 -17.41 -2.07 0.22
C LYS A 361 -17.27 -0.57 0.53
N ILE A 362 -17.07 -0.23 1.80
CA ILE A 362 -16.86 1.18 2.20
C ILE A 362 -15.63 1.75 1.49
N LYS A 363 -14.49 1.05 1.54
CA LYS A 363 -13.22 1.46 0.91
C LYS A 363 -13.40 1.71 -0.58
N LEU A 364 -14.15 0.87 -1.30
CA LEU A 364 -14.38 1.03 -2.74
C LEU A 364 -15.32 2.20 -3.08
N VAL A 365 -16.49 2.28 -2.43
CA VAL A 365 -17.49 3.35 -2.68
C VAL A 365 -16.96 4.73 -2.30
N THR A 366 -16.05 4.79 -1.33
CA THR A 366 -15.42 6.03 -0.88
C THR A 366 -14.06 6.21 -1.53
N ALA A 367 -12.99 5.69 -0.92
CA ALA A 367 -11.62 5.95 -1.34
C ALA A 367 -11.29 5.49 -2.76
N GLY A 368 -11.89 4.40 -3.24
CA GLY A 368 -11.77 3.96 -4.64
C GLY A 368 -12.34 5.00 -5.61
N LEU A 369 -13.60 5.42 -5.35
CA LEU A 369 -14.28 6.43 -6.16
C LEU A 369 -13.53 7.76 -6.17
N PHE A 370 -13.19 8.31 -5.01
CA PHE A 370 -12.44 9.57 -4.91
C PHE A 370 -11.04 9.43 -5.53
N GLY A 371 -10.39 8.28 -5.40
CA GLY A 371 -9.10 8.00 -6.05
C GLY A 371 -9.18 8.05 -7.58
N CYS A 372 -10.24 7.47 -8.18
CA CYS A 372 -10.49 7.58 -9.62
C CYS A 372 -10.79 9.03 -10.02
N LEU A 373 -11.68 9.72 -9.29
CA LEU A 373 -12.06 11.11 -9.57
C LEU A 373 -10.85 12.05 -9.51
N GLU A 374 -9.93 11.88 -8.56
CA GLU A 374 -8.69 12.68 -8.49
C GLU A 374 -7.87 12.61 -9.79
N ILE A 375 -7.77 11.42 -10.39
CA ILE A 375 -6.99 11.23 -11.62
C ILE A 375 -7.71 11.84 -12.82
N PHE A 376 -9.04 11.66 -12.93
CA PHE A 376 -9.82 12.31 -13.98
C PHE A 376 -9.77 13.84 -13.87
N MET A 377 -9.94 14.40 -12.66
CA MET A 377 -9.83 15.85 -12.43
C MET A 377 -8.43 16.37 -12.80
N LYS A 378 -7.37 15.64 -12.44
CA LYS A 378 -5.99 15.97 -12.82
C LYS A 378 -5.80 16.00 -14.33
N TRP A 379 -6.39 15.08 -15.07
CA TRP A 379 -6.33 15.05 -16.54
C TRP A 379 -7.16 16.15 -17.18
N SER A 380 -8.30 16.52 -16.59
CA SER A 380 -9.14 17.62 -17.06
C SER A 380 -8.61 19.02 -16.67
N GLY A 381 -7.43 19.12 -16.06
CA GLY A 381 -6.83 20.40 -15.65
C GLY A 381 -7.50 21.08 -14.45
N ILE A 382 -8.40 20.38 -13.74
CA ILE A 382 -9.07 20.89 -12.55
C ILE A 382 -8.12 20.75 -11.36
N GLN A 383 -7.89 21.86 -10.63
CA GLN A 383 -6.98 21.85 -9.48
C GLN A 383 -7.41 20.83 -8.41
N LYS A 384 -6.42 20.21 -7.78
CA LYS A 384 -6.62 19.21 -6.72
C LYS A 384 -7.50 19.74 -5.60
N VAL A 385 -8.46 18.93 -5.18
CA VAL A 385 -9.05 19.06 -3.85
C VAL A 385 -7.96 18.72 -2.83
N ASN A 386 -7.57 19.70 -2.01
CA ASN A 386 -6.50 19.55 -1.03
C ASN A 386 -6.95 18.67 0.16
N PHE A 387 -6.79 17.36 0.04
CA PHE A 387 -6.95 16.46 1.18
C PHE A 387 -5.75 16.61 2.13
N ARG A 388 -5.95 17.34 3.24
CA ARG A 388 -4.92 17.59 4.27
C ARG A 388 -4.32 16.28 4.79
N LEU A 389 -3.06 16.36 5.24
CA LEU A 389 -2.31 15.23 5.83
C LEU A 389 -3.03 14.63 7.05
N THR A 390 -2.88 13.31 7.22
CA THR A 390 -3.42 12.53 8.35
C THR A 390 -2.59 12.77 9.61
N ASN A 391 -3.24 12.77 10.78
CA ASN A 391 -2.59 12.93 12.07
C ASN A 391 -2.68 11.63 12.86
N LYS A 392 -1.58 10.87 12.91
CA LYS A 392 -1.51 9.59 13.64
C LYS A 392 -1.41 9.75 15.16
N ALA A 393 -1.66 10.94 15.71
CA ALA A 393 -1.72 11.15 17.15
C ALA A 393 -2.94 10.44 17.76
N VAL A 394 -2.72 9.66 18.81
CA VAL A 394 -3.77 8.90 19.49
C VAL A 394 -4.60 9.84 20.37
N ASP A 395 -5.80 10.19 19.92
CA ASP A 395 -6.82 10.81 20.77
C ASP A 395 -7.52 9.70 21.59
N LYS A 396 -7.51 9.84 22.93
CA LYS A 396 -8.10 8.88 23.86
C LYS A 396 -9.59 8.65 23.59
N LYS A 397 -10.35 9.69 23.22
CA LYS A 397 -11.80 9.58 22.95
C LYS A 397 -12.08 8.78 21.68
N LYS A 398 -11.28 8.99 20.64
CA LYS A 398 -11.38 8.22 19.39
C LYS A 398 -11.02 6.74 19.61
N LEU A 399 -9.98 6.49 20.41
CA LEU A 399 -9.56 5.13 20.74
C LEU A 399 -10.63 4.37 21.52
N GLU A 400 -11.33 5.02 22.45
CA GLU A 400 -12.45 4.42 23.18
C GLU A 400 -13.62 4.04 22.26
N LYS A 401 -14.00 4.92 21.33
CA LYS A 401 -15.02 4.58 20.31
C LYS A 401 -14.61 3.37 19.48
N TYR A 402 -13.36 3.34 19.01
CA TYR A 402 -12.82 2.24 18.22
C TYR A 402 -12.77 0.91 19.00
N LYS A 403 -12.41 0.95 20.29
CA LYS A 403 -12.47 -0.23 21.18
C LYS A 403 -13.89 -0.74 21.41
N ASN A 404 -14.88 0.16 21.36
CA ASN A 404 -16.30 -0.16 21.51
C ASN A 404 -17.01 -0.47 20.17
N ASP A 405 -16.26 -0.76 19.10
CA ASP A 405 -16.76 -1.08 17.76
C ASP A 405 -17.65 0.01 17.14
N LYS A 406 -17.48 1.28 17.54
CA LYS A 406 -18.23 2.41 17.00
C LYS A 406 -17.42 3.14 15.94
N PHE A 407 -18.03 3.33 14.78
CA PHE A 407 -17.47 4.16 13.71
C PHE A 407 -17.43 5.63 14.16
N ASP A 408 -16.31 6.31 13.86
CA ASP A 408 -16.15 7.74 14.05
C ASP A 408 -16.01 8.43 12.69
N PHE A 409 -17.08 9.08 12.26
CA PHE A 409 -17.16 9.80 11.00
C PHE A 409 -16.79 11.29 11.12
N GLN A 410 -16.36 11.75 12.30
CA GLN A 410 -16.07 13.16 12.53
C GLN A 410 -14.99 13.67 11.56
N GLY A 411 -15.35 14.64 10.73
CA GLY A 411 -14.47 15.22 9.72
C GLY A 411 -14.27 14.37 8.45
N ALA A 412 -14.99 13.26 8.31
CA ALA A 412 -15.03 12.43 7.09
C ALA A 412 -16.29 12.68 6.23
N ALA A 413 -17.13 13.65 6.59
CA ALA A 413 -18.47 13.86 6.01
C ALA A 413 -18.49 13.82 4.48
N VAL A 414 -17.60 14.55 3.81
CA VAL A 414 -17.49 14.58 2.34
C VAL A 414 -17.24 13.20 1.74
N PHE A 415 -16.35 12.40 2.35
CA PHE A 415 -16.06 11.05 1.87
C PHE A 415 -17.24 10.11 2.06
N MET A 416 -18.08 10.37 3.05
CA MET A 416 -19.22 9.52 3.38
C MET A 416 -20.44 9.81 2.50
N ILE A 417 -20.52 10.95 1.81
CA ILE A 417 -21.67 11.32 0.96
C ILE A 417 -22.08 10.20 -0.01
N PRO A 418 -21.18 9.62 -0.85
CA PRO A 418 -21.58 8.56 -1.77
C PRO A 418 -22.15 7.33 -1.04
N LEU A 419 -21.51 6.94 0.07
CA LEU A 419 -21.95 5.79 0.85
C LEU A 419 -23.31 6.03 1.50
N SER A 420 -23.48 7.16 2.17
CA SER A 420 -24.73 7.57 2.82
C SER A 420 -25.89 7.61 1.83
N THR A 421 -25.68 8.19 0.65
CA THR A 421 -26.68 8.26 -0.42
C THR A 421 -27.09 6.87 -0.89
N LEU A 422 -26.14 5.95 -1.11
CA LEU A 422 -26.45 4.58 -1.53
C LEU A 422 -27.17 3.77 -0.45
N VAL A 423 -26.80 3.95 0.82
CA VAL A 423 -27.47 3.28 1.94
C VAL A 423 -28.91 3.75 2.06
N LEU A 424 -29.16 5.07 1.95
CA LEU A 424 -30.50 5.64 1.95
C LEU A 424 -31.33 5.17 0.75
N LEU A 425 -30.73 5.19 -0.46
CA LEU A 425 -31.37 4.68 -1.67
C LEU A 425 -31.78 3.22 -1.50
N ASN A 426 -30.87 2.37 -1.01
CA ASN A 426 -31.15 0.96 -0.77
C ASN A 426 -32.25 0.77 0.27
N ALA A 427 -32.29 1.56 1.34
CA ALA A 427 -33.36 1.48 2.35
C ALA A 427 -34.74 1.85 1.78
N VAL A 428 -34.83 2.95 1.04
CA VAL A 428 -36.06 3.40 0.37
C VAL A 428 -36.54 2.35 -0.65
N CYS A 429 -35.62 1.88 -1.49
CA CYS A 429 -35.93 0.88 -2.51
C CYS A 429 -36.31 -0.47 -1.89
N PHE A 430 -35.70 -0.87 -0.78
CA PHE A 430 -36.05 -2.10 -0.07
C PHE A 430 -37.47 -2.03 0.49
N ILE A 431 -37.81 -0.95 1.20
CA ILE A 431 -39.15 -0.77 1.79
C ILE A 431 -40.22 -0.72 0.69
N GLY A 432 -39.99 0.08 -0.36
CA GLY A 432 -40.91 0.18 -1.49
C GLY A 432 -41.03 -1.13 -2.29
N GLY A 433 -39.91 -1.81 -2.49
CA GLY A 433 -39.82 -3.10 -3.16
C GLY A 433 -40.57 -4.20 -2.41
N VAL A 434 -40.33 -4.35 -1.10
CA VAL A 434 -41.07 -5.30 -0.25
C VAL A 434 -42.57 -5.04 -0.34
N ARG A 435 -43.01 -3.78 -0.23
CA ARG A 435 -44.43 -3.44 -0.37
C ARG A 435 -45.01 -3.88 -1.71
N LYS A 436 -44.32 -3.60 -2.83
CA LYS A 436 -44.78 -3.98 -4.16
C LYS A 436 -44.82 -5.49 -4.37
N VAL A 437 -43.79 -6.21 -3.92
CA VAL A 437 -43.71 -7.68 -4.04
C VAL A 437 -44.80 -8.35 -3.21
N THR A 438 -45.07 -7.86 -1.99
CA THR A 438 -46.16 -8.38 -1.15
C THR A 438 -47.53 -8.18 -1.78
N ILE A 439 -47.79 -7.00 -2.38
CA ILE A 439 -49.07 -6.72 -3.04
C ILE A 439 -49.21 -7.53 -4.34
N GLY A 440 -48.13 -7.66 -5.11
CA GLY A 440 -48.13 -8.34 -6.41
C GLY A 440 -47.93 -9.86 -6.35
N GLY A 441 -47.55 -10.42 -5.21
CA GLY A 441 -47.26 -11.85 -5.06
C GLY A 441 -46.02 -12.35 -5.82
N THR A 442 -45.12 -11.47 -6.26
CA THR A 442 -44.00 -11.79 -7.17
C THR A 442 -42.71 -12.24 -6.46
N TYR A 443 -42.83 -12.92 -5.32
CA TYR A 443 -41.68 -13.33 -4.50
C TYR A 443 -40.69 -14.24 -5.26
N ASP A 444 -41.20 -15.17 -6.06
CA ASP A 444 -40.36 -16.11 -6.85
C ASP A 444 -39.45 -15.37 -7.84
N GLU A 445 -39.92 -14.26 -8.40
CA GLU A 445 -39.18 -13.47 -9.40
C GLU A 445 -38.21 -12.48 -8.76
N MET A 446 -38.58 -11.90 -7.62
CA MET A 446 -37.86 -10.79 -7.00
C MET A 446 -36.94 -11.20 -5.85
N PHE A 447 -36.92 -12.48 -5.47
CA PHE A 447 -36.18 -12.99 -4.31
C PHE A 447 -34.72 -12.57 -4.29
N GLY A 448 -33.99 -12.72 -5.40
CA GLY A 448 -32.56 -12.38 -5.47
C GLY A 448 -32.28 -10.92 -5.14
N GLN A 449 -33.07 -9.99 -5.71
CA GLN A 449 -32.95 -8.55 -5.43
C GLN A 449 -33.32 -8.23 -3.98
N LEU A 450 -34.39 -8.83 -3.46
CA LEU A 450 -34.82 -8.66 -2.07
C LEU A 450 -33.74 -9.12 -1.09
N PHE A 451 -33.18 -10.32 -1.30
CA PHE A 451 -32.13 -10.88 -0.47
C PHE A 451 -30.87 -10.00 -0.49
N LEU A 452 -30.39 -9.60 -1.67
CA LEU A 452 -29.18 -8.79 -1.79
C LEU A 452 -29.37 -7.40 -1.18
N SER A 453 -30.53 -6.76 -1.41
CA SER A 453 -30.85 -5.46 -0.83
C SER A 453 -30.92 -5.53 0.70
N PHE A 454 -31.58 -6.57 1.25
CA PHE A 454 -31.59 -6.85 2.69
C PHE A 454 -30.18 -7.08 3.24
N PHE A 455 -29.39 -7.93 2.60
CA PHE A 455 -28.02 -8.22 3.01
C PHE A 455 -27.14 -6.96 3.06
N ILE A 456 -27.30 -6.05 2.09
CA ILE A 456 -26.62 -4.75 2.09
C ILE A 456 -27.06 -3.89 3.28
N LEU A 457 -28.35 -3.87 3.64
CA LEU A 457 -28.83 -3.15 4.83
C LEU A 457 -28.22 -3.70 6.12
N VAL A 458 -28.21 -5.02 6.30
CA VAL A 458 -27.63 -5.66 7.49
C VAL A 458 -26.13 -5.33 7.60
N LEU A 459 -25.39 -5.39 6.49
CA LEU A 459 -23.98 -4.98 6.49
C LEU A 459 -23.81 -3.49 6.81
N SER A 460 -24.73 -2.64 6.39
CA SER A 460 -24.67 -1.19 6.56
C SER A 460 -25.16 -0.71 7.94
N TYR A 461 -25.72 -1.58 8.76
CA TYR A 461 -26.32 -1.20 10.05
C TYR A 461 -25.40 -0.36 10.95
N PRO A 462 -24.11 -0.71 11.19
CA PRO A 462 -23.24 0.14 12.01
C PRO A 462 -22.90 1.50 11.39
N ILE A 463 -23.02 1.62 10.07
CA ILE A 463 -22.83 2.89 9.35
C ILE A 463 -24.05 3.78 9.62
N ILE A 464 -25.25 3.23 9.49
CA ILE A 464 -26.51 3.93 9.80
C ILE A 464 -26.51 4.39 11.26
N GLU A 465 -26.12 3.52 12.19
CA GLU A 465 -26.03 3.87 13.61
C GLU A 465 -25.06 5.05 13.86
N GLY A 466 -23.93 5.08 13.15
CA GLY A 466 -22.96 6.16 13.26
C GLY A 466 -23.34 7.44 12.49
N MET A 467 -24.31 7.40 11.57
CA MET A 467 -24.83 8.58 10.86
C MET A 467 -25.93 9.30 11.65
N VAL A 468 -26.68 8.58 12.48
CA VAL A 468 -27.81 9.11 13.27
C VAL A 468 -27.35 9.78 14.57
N LYS A 469 -26.08 9.57 14.97
CA LYS A 469 -25.42 10.18 16.13
C LYS A 469 -24.50 11.30 15.68
#